data_AF-A0A969UWE0-F1
#
_entry.id   AF-A0A969UWE0-F1
#
_cell.length_a   1.000
_cell.length_b   1.000
_cell.length_c   1.000
_cell.angle_alpha   90.00
_cell.angle_beta   90.00
_cell.angle_gamma   90.00
#
_symmetry.space_group_name_H-M   'P 1'
#
loop_
_entity.id
_entity.type
_entity.pdbx_description
1 polymer ?
#
loop_
_entity_poly.entity_id
_entity_poly.type
_entity_poly.pdbx_seq_one_letter_code
_entity_poly.pdbx_strand_id
1 'polypeptide(L)'
;MVLQPELLLLDEPTAYLDQIQARDLMAKLRQIQAMGTTIVMATHDLDLAYCWADWISFLIKGNWYWKERLKKSLLSEKPSSGCKWGCPWSLMC
;
A
#
# COMPACT_ATOMS: atom_id res chain seq x y z
N MET A 1 -18.34 7.10 -12.46
CA MET A 1 -18.40 5.80 -11.76
C MET A 1 -19.86 5.52 -11.41
N VAL A 2 -20.41 4.36 -11.77
CA VAL A 2 -21.86 4.11 -11.73
C VAL A 2 -22.36 3.64 -10.34
N LEU A 3 -21.46 3.13 -9.47
CA LEU A 3 -21.86 2.39 -8.27
C LEU A 3 -21.44 2.98 -6.91
N GLN A 4 -20.70 4.11 -6.87
CA GLN A 4 -20.20 4.78 -5.64
C GLN A 4 -20.02 3.83 -4.42
N PRO A 5 -19.13 2.83 -4.52
CA PRO A 5 -18.99 1.83 -3.47
C PRO A 5 -18.39 2.46 -2.21
N GLU A 6 -18.80 1.97 -1.05
CA GLU A 6 -18.19 2.34 0.23
C GLU A 6 -16.78 1.74 0.40
N LEU A 7 -16.54 0.58 -0.24
CA LEU A 7 -15.29 -0.17 -0.18
C LEU A 7 -14.91 -0.73 -1.56
N LEU A 8 -13.66 -0.51 -1.97
CA LEU A 8 -13.06 -1.07 -3.17
C LEU A 8 -11.86 -1.96 -2.78
N LEU A 9 -11.92 -3.24 -3.16
CA LEU A 9 -10.85 -4.20 -2.96
C LEU A 9 -10.10 -4.41 -4.27
N LEU A 10 -8.78 -4.27 -4.25
CA LEU A 10 -7.91 -4.43 -5.40
C LEU A 10 -6.80 -5.43 -5.09
N ASP A 11 -6.70 -6.48 -5.90
CA ASP A 11 -5.61 -7.45 -5.83
C ASP A 11 -4.61 -7.15 -6.94
N GLU A 12 -3.40 -6.73 -6.56
CA GLU A 12 -2.30 -6.38 -7.46
C GLU A 12 -2.70 -5.44 -8.62
N PRO A 13 -3.33 -4.27 -8.36
CA PRO A 13 -3.93 -3.45 -9.40
C PRO A 13 -2.92 -2.85 -10.38
N THR A 14 -1.65 -2.77 -9.99
CA THR A 14 -0.56 -2.27 -10.84
C THR A 14 0.21 -3.38 -11.55
N ALA A 15 -0.15 -4.65 -11.34
CA ALA A 15 0.51 -5.75 -12.03
C ALA A 15 0.31 -5.61 -13.54
N TYR A 16 1.37 -5.93 -14.30
CA TYR A 16 1.41 -5.87 -15.76
C TYR A 16 1.22 -4.48 -16.38
N LEU A 17 1.12 -3.41 -15.58
CA LEU A 17 1.11 -2.04 -16.06
C LEU A 17 2.53 -1.50 -16.16
N ASP A 18 2.79 -0.71 -17.20
CA ASP A 18 4.00 0.11 -17.20
C ASP A 18 3.91 1.24 -16.16
N GLN A 19 5.04 1.90 -15.91
CA GLN A 19 5.14 2.90 -14.85
C GLN A 19 4.23 4.13 -15.08
N ILE A 20 3.89 4.46 -16.33
CA ILE A 20 3.00 5.58 -16.66
C ILE A 20 1.56 5.16 -16.37
N GLN A 21 1.16 3.99 -16.87
CA GLN A 21 -0.18 3.43 -16.67
C GLN A 21 -0.49 3.19 -15.19
N ALA A 22 0.48 2.68 -14.43
CA ALA A 22 0.35 2.51 -12.99
C ALA A 22 0.09 3.86 -12.29
N ARG A 23 0.83 4.92 -12.66
CA ARG A 23 0.61 6.27 -12.09
C ARG A 23 -0.78 6.81 -12.41
N ASP A 24 -1.24 6.64 -13.65
CA ASP A 24 -2.57 7.07 -14.07
C ASP A 24 -3.68 6.32 -13.33
N LEU A 25 -3.52 5.01 -13.13
CA LEU A 25 -4.43 4.21 -12.32
C LEU A 25 -4.47 4.73 -10.88
N MET A 26 -3.31 4.92 -10.25
CA MET A 26 -3.21 5.40 -8.88
C MET A 26 -3.80 6.81 -8.70
N ALA A 27 -3.67 7.68 -9.70
CA ALA A 27 -4.30 9.00 -9.70
C ALA A 27 -5.83 8.89 -9.71
N LYS A 28 -6.40 8.00 -10.54
CA LYS A 28 -7.84 7.73 -10.57
C LYS A 28 -8.34 7.14 -9.26
N LEU A 29 -7.62 6.18 -8.68
CA LEU A 29 -7.96 5.59 -7.38
C LEU A 29 -7.96 6.66 -6.27
N ARG A 30 -7.03 7.62 -6.31
CA ARG A 30 -7.04 8.74 -5.35
C ARG A 30 -8.27 9.65 -5.51
N GLN A 31 -8.73 9.89 -6.73
CA GLN A 31 -9.98 10.64 -6.95
C GLN A 31 -11.18 9.90 -6.37
N ILE A 32 -11.24 8.57 -6.57
CA ILE A 32 -12.30 7.72 -6.02
C ILE A 32 -12.27 7.74 -4.49
N GLN A 33 -11.08 7.63 -3.90
CA GLN A 33 -10.91 7.72 -2.45
C GLN A 33 -11.35 9.09 -1.90
N ALA A 34 -11.06 10.18 -2.62
CA ALA A 34 -11.48 11.52 -2.24
C ALA A 34 -13.02 11.72 -2.30
N MET A 35 -13.74 10.89 -3.05
CA MET A 35 -15.20 10.86 -3.06
C MET A 35 -15.82 10.11 -1.86
N GLY A 36 -14.99 9.56 -0.96
CA GLY A 36 -15.43 8.87 0.25
C GLY A 36 -15.36 7.34 0.19
N THR A 37 -14.93 6.77 -0.93
CA THR A 37 -14.73 5.31 -1.05
C THR A 37 -13.47 4.89 -0.29
N THR A 38 -13.59 3.89 0.59
CA THR A 38 -12.43 3.24 1.20
C THR A 38 -11.77 2.30 0.19
N ILE A 39 -10.45 2.33 0.08
CA ILE A 39 -9.70 1.45 -0.84
C ILE A 39 -8.77 0.55 -0.04
N VAL A 40 -8.83 -0.74 -0.29
CA VAL A 40 -7.89 -1.74 0.23
C VAL A 40 -7.22 -2.39 -0.96
N MET A 41 -5.89 -2.43 -0.92
CA MET A 41 -5.06 -2.95 -2.00
C MET A 41 -4.07 -3.97 -1.45
N ALA A 42 -3.99 -5.12 -2.10
CA ALA A 42 -2.90 -6.07 -1.93
C ALA A 42 -1.82 -5.78 -2.98
N THR A 43 -0.57 -5.63 -2.53
CA THR A 43 0.57 -5.53 -3.44
C THR A 43 1.85 -6.05 -2.79
N HIS A 44 2.74 -6.58 -3.61
CA HIS A 44 4.13 -6.88 -3.26
C HIS A 44 5.08 -5.69 -3.45
N ASP A 45 4.64 -4.59 -4.09
CA ASP A 45 5.42 -3.36 -4.24
C ASP A 45 5.36 -2.52 -2.96
N LEU A 46 6.44 -2.59 -2.17
CA LEU A 46 6.55 -1.85 -0.92
C LEU A 46 6.63 -0.34 -1.14
N ASP A 47 7.31 0.13 -2.19
CA ASP A 47 7.45 1.57 -2.45
C ASP A 47 6.08 2.19 -2.77
N LEU A 48 5.27 1.48 -3.56
CA LEU A 48 3.88 1.87 -3.83
C LEU A 48 3.05 1.93 -2.54
N ALA A 49 3.13 0.87 -1.72
CA ALA A 49 2.40 0.78 -0.46
C ALA A 49 2.76 1.95 0.47
N TYR A 50 4.05 2.23 0.67
CA TYR A 50 4.50 3.33 1.52
C TYR A 50 4.13 4.71 0.98
N CYS A 51 4.21 4.93 -0.33
CA CYS A 51 3.93 6.23 -0.93
C CYS A 51 2.44 6.59 -0.90
N TRP A 52 1.56 5.59 -0.98
CA TRP A 52 0.14 5.83 -1.22
C TRP A 52 -0.77 5.46 -0.04
N ALA A 53 -0.46 4.41 0.71
CA ALA A 53 -1.35 3.90 1.75
C ALA A 53 -1.34 4.78 3.01
N ASP A 54 -2.51 4.94 3.62
CA ASP A 54 -2.60 5.54 4.96
C ASP A 54 -2.26 4.51 6.05
N TRP A 55 -2.44 3.22 5.76
CA TRP A 55 -2.17 2.11 6.66
C TRP A 55 -1.55 0.95 5.89
N ILE A 56 -0.59 0.26 6.51
CA ILE A 56 0.03 -0.94 5.94
C ILE A 56 -0.10 -2.09 6.93
N SER A 57 -0.36 -3.28 6.41
CA SER A 57 -0.28 -4.55 7.14
C SER A 57 0.43 -5.57 6.25
N PHE A 58 1.19 -6.48 6.85
CA PHE A 58 1.93 -7.49 6.12
C PHE A 58 1.28 -8.86 6.30
N LEU A 59 1.13 -9.59 5.20
CA LEU A 59 0.73 -11.00 5.21
C LEU A 59 1.95 -11.86 4.91
N ILE A 60 2.43 -12.63 5.88
CA ILE A 60 3.63 -13.48 5.74
C ILE A 60 3.28 -14.90 6.18
N LYS A 61 3.41 -15.88 5.27
CA LYS A 61 3.12 -17.31 5.53
C LYS A 61 1.75 -17.53 6.20
N GLY A 62 0.72 -16.85 5.71
CA GLY A 62 -0.66 -16.95 6.24
C GLY A 62 -0.90 -16.21 7.57
N ASN A 63 0.11 -15.51 8.11
CA ASN A 63 -0.01 -14.74 9.35
C ASN A 63 -0.02 -13.24 9.04
N TRP A 64 -0.94 -12.51 9.67
CA TRP A 64 -1.03 -11.05 9.56
C TRP A 64 -0.18 -10.36 10.62
N TYR A 65 0.66 -9.43 10.18
CA TYR A 65 1.47 -8.57 11.03
C TYR A 65 0.86 -7.18 11.05
N TRP A 66 0.77 -6.62 12.27
CA TRP A 66 -0.19 -5.57 12.62
C TRP A 66 0.02 -4.23 11.91
N LYS A 67 -1.06 -3.45 11.95
CA LYS A 67 -1.43 -2.31 11.11
C LYS A 67 -0.90 -0.97 11.63
N GLU A 68 0.20 -0.47 11.08
CA GLU A 68 0.63 0.89 11.43
C GLU A 68 -0.02 1.95 10.52
N ARG A 69 -0.42 3.08 11.11
CA ARG A 69 -0.83 4.27 10.34
C ARG A 69 0.42 5.04 9.95
N LEU A 70 0.66 5.19 8.66
CA LEU A 70 1.81 5.94 8.17
C LEU A 70 1.63 7.44 8.45
N LYS A 71 2.56 8.03 9.21
CA LYS A 71 2.68 9.48 9.27
C LYS A 71 3.43 9.91 8.02
N LYS A 72 2.81 10.73 7.16
CA LYS A 72 3.44 11.24 5.93
C LYS A 72 4.75 12.01 6.17
N SER A 73 4.99 12.47 7.41
CA SER A 73 6.27 13.07 7.84
C SER A 73 7.44 12.08 7.95
N LEU A 74 7.18 10.78 8.05
CA LEU A 74 8.20 9.72 8.11
C LEU A 74 8.62 9.22 6.72
N LEU A 75 7.94 9.64 5.64
CA LEU A 75 8.32 9.24 4.27
C LEU A 75 9.62 9.90 3.79
N SER A 76 10.03 11.02 4.41
CA SER A 76 11.37 11.60 4.20
C SER A 76 12.47 10.86 4.96
N GLU A 77 12.10 10.13 6.02
CA GLU A 77 12.95 9.18 6.71
C GLU A 77 12.68 7.81 6.12
N LYS A 78 13.10 7.59 4.87
CA LYS A 78 13.32 6.20 4.41
C LYS A 78 14.08 5.51 5.54
N PRO A 79 13.68 4.32 6.00
CA PRO A 79 14.48 3.56 6.95
C PRO A 79 15.75 3.13 6.21
N SER A 80 16.73 4.04 6.18
CA SER A 80 18.06 3.81 5.70
C SER A 80 18.67 2.78 6.65
N SER A 81 18.77 1.56 6.13
CA SER A 81 19.67 0.52 6.67
C SER A 81 19.58 0.34 8.18
N GLY A 82 18.54 -0.36 8.62
CA GLY A 82 18.40 -0.75 10.02
C GLY A 82 16.98 -1.12 10.32
N CYS A 83 16.67 -2.41 10.18
CA CYS A 83 15.45 -3.03 10.66
C CYS A 83 15.24 -2.62 12.14
N LYS A 84 14.40 -1.60 12.37
CA LYS A 84 13.90 -1.19 13.70
C LYS A 84 12.40 -1.37 13.82
N TRP A 85 11.81 -2.07 12.87
CA TRP A 85 10.52 -2.70 13.03
C TRP A 85 10.78 -4.03 13.68
N GLY A 86 10.04 -4.41 14.73
CA GLY A 86 10.08 -5.76 15.33
C GLY A 86 9.58 -6.83 14.35
N CYS A 87 10.18 -6.89 13.16
CA CYS A 87 9.89 -7.79 12.08
C CYS A 87 10.87 -8.98 12.17
N PRO A 88 10.36 -10.22 12.07
CA PRO A 88 11.15 -11.46 12.14
C PRO A 88 12.02 -11.73 10.89
N TRP A 89 12.32 -10.71 10.08
CA TRP A 89 12.96 -10.81 8.76
C TRP A 89 14.46 -11.09 8.78
N SER A 90 15.03 -11.45 9.92
CA SER A 90 16.41 -11.96 9.99
C SER A 90 16.56 -13.44 9.59
N LEU A 91 15.47 -14.13 9.20
CA LEU A 91 15.46 -15.59 8.99
C LEU A 91 15.17 -16.05 7.56
N MET A 92 15.19 -15.16 6.57
CA MET A 92 15.15 -15.54 5.14
C MET A 92 16.18 -14.71 4.35
N CYS A 93 17.44 -14.86 4.74
CA CYS A 93 18.52 -15.03 3.77
C CYS A 93 18.64 -16.52 3.44
#